data_AF-B2TKH4-F1
#
_entry.id   AF-B2TKH4-F1
#
_cell.length_a   1.000
_cell.length_b   1.000
_cell.length_c   1.000
_cell.angle_alpha   90.00
_cell.angle_beta   90.00
_cell.angle_gamma   90.00
#
_symmetry.space_group_name_H-M   'P 1'
#
loop_
_entity.id
_entity.type
_entity.pdbx_description
1 polymer ?
#
loop_
_entity_poly.entity_id
_entity_poly.type
_entity_poly.pdbx_seq_one_letter_code
_entity_poly.pdbx_strand_id
1 'polypeptide(L)'
;MSEVGDFLGSVAKGVIKETGEIINETVSSAKELGAAAVNSAKYLSEDIANAVTGKNEESSKGEDSKSEEEKPDPAFIPDTDECNARLKELENTYILHTAVILCSKADHESYLVVTKGHGEFIQGIPQLNVGDCVPNVNIRNFGICRSPKNPDVQEAAKEILDKVKKENEGGFINKVKNFFFKSSGDVCDSEESLAANCAGKCDPQIFVDEWPDGKEDVLIDGKPALLGKCKLSCGYDGEITIFTSGQRD
;
A
#
# COMPACT_ATOMS: atom_id res chain seq x y z
N MET A 1 -14.95 24.91 -40.37
CA MET A 1 -14.68 23.72 -39.52
C MET A 1 -13.37 23.00 -39.89
N SER A 2 -12.69 23.32 -41.00
CA SER A 2 -11.41 22.70 -41.39
C SER A 2 -10.17 23.30 -40.72
N GLU A 3 -10.14 24.60 -40.41
CA GLU A 3 -8.92 25.26 -39.91
C GLU A 3 -8.56 24.94 -38.45
N VAL A 4 -9.55 24.60 -37.61
CA VAL A 4 -9.34 24.26 -36.19
C VAL A 4 -8.71 22.87 -36.04
N GLY A 5 -9.02 21.95 -36.95
CA GLY A 5 -8.44 20.59 -36.98
C GLY A 5 -6.97 20.59 -37.36
N ASP A 6 -6.58 21.44 -38.33
CA ASP A 6 -5.19 21.55 -38.78
C ASP A 6 -4.29 22.20 -37.72
N PHE A 7 -4.82 23.17 -36.96
CA PHE A 7 -4.10 23.80 -35.86
C PHE A 7 -3.84 22.83 -34.69
N LEU A 8 -4.86 22.10 -34.26
CA LEU A 8 -4.72 21.09 -33.19
C LEU A 8 -3.78 19.94 -33.62
N GLY A 9 -3.84 19.53 -34.89
CA GLY A 9 -2.93 18.52 -35.43
C GLY A 9 -1.47 18.99 -35.50
N SER A 10 -1.22 20.27 -35.75
CA SER A 10 0.13 20.84 -35.76
C SER A 10 0.71 20.97 -34.35
N VAL A 11 -0.11 21.41 -33.37
CA VAL A 11 0.29 21.50 -31.95
C VAL A 11 0.61 20.12 -31.38
N ALA A 12 -0.24 19.11 -31.65
CA ALA A 12 0.01 17.74 -31.20
C ALA A 12 1.32 17.17 -31.76
N LYS A 13 1.63 17.43 -33.04
CA LYS A 13 2.89 16.99 -33.67
C LYS A 13 4.12 17.69 -33.06
N GLY A 14 3.99 18.96 -32.69
CA GLY A 14 5.06 19.71 -32.00
C GLY A 14 5.39 19.10 -30.64
N VAL A 15 4.36 18.86 -29.82
CA VAL A 15 4.52 18.29 -28.47
C VAL A 15 5.11 16.88 -28.50
N ILE A 16 4.68 16.03 -29.45
CA ILE A 16 5.22 14.67 -29.60
C ILE A 16 6.71 14.72 -30.00
N LYS A 17 7.10 15.67 -30.86
CA LYS A 17 8.48 15.81 -31.30
C LYS A 17 9.40 16.26 -30.16
N GLU A 18 9.01 17.30 -29.42
CA GLU A 18 9.78 17.80 -28.27
C GLU A 18 9.91 16.74 -27.15
N THR A 19 8.84 15.99 -26.88
CA THR A 19 8.85 14.93 -25.88
C THR A 19 9.77 13.76 -26.29
N GLY A 20 9.78 13.40 -27.57
CA GLY A 20 10.67 12.35 -28.11
C GLY A 20 12.15 12.72 -28.07
N GLU A 21 12.49 14.00 -28.24
CA GLU A 21 13.86 14.50 -28.12
C GLU A 21 14.35 14.44 -26.66
N ILE A 22 13.52 14.85 -25.70
CA ILE A 22 13.82 14.81 -24.25
C ILE A 22 14.04 13.37 -23.75
N ILE A 23 13.21 12.43 -24.21
CA ILE A 23 13.33 11.01 -23.84
C ILE A 23 14.67 10.44 -24.33
N ASN A 24 15.06 10.72 -25.57
CA ASN A 24 16.32 10.23 -26.13
C ASN A 24 17.54 10.77 -25.38
N GLU A 25 17.52 12.04 -24.97
CA GLU A 25 18.60 12.65 -24.20
C GLU A 25 18.72 12.02 -22.79
N THR A 26 17.59 11.71 -22.16
CA THR A 26 17.52 11.06 -20.85
C THR A 26 18.03 9.62 -20.90
N VAL A 27 17.64 8.85 -21.92
CA VAL A 27 18.12 7.46 -22.13
C VAL A 27 19.61 7.44 -22.47
N SER A 28 20.09 8.40 -23.26
CA SER A 28 21.52 8.54 -23.54
C SER A 28 22.32 8.83 -22.27
N SER A 29 21.80 9.68 -21.40
CA SER A 29 22.42 10.01 -20.10
C SER A 29 22.42 8.81 -19.15
N ALA A 30 21.35 8.00 -19.14
CA ALA A 30 21.28 6.78 -18.32
C ALA A 30 22.24 5.67 -18.78
N LYS A 31 22.65 5.68 -20.06
CA LYS A 31 23.61 4.72 -20.63
C LYS A 31 25.02 4.84 -20.05
N GLU A 32 25.38 6.03 -19.55
CA GLU A 32 26.65 6.27 -18.86
C GLU A 32 26.65 5.77 -17.40
N LEU A 33 25.47 5.52 -16.83
CA LEU A 33 25.27 5.15 -15.42
C LEU A 33 25.11 3.63 -15.18
N GLY A 34 25.20 2.81 -16.24
CA GLY A 34 25.21 1.35 -16.15
C GLY A 34 23.90 0.68 -16.54
N ALA A 35 23.99 -0.61 -16.93
CA ALA A 35 22.93 -1.34 -17.63
C ALA A 35 21.60 -1.47 -16.85
N ALA A 36 21.64 -1.50 -15.51
CA ALA A 36 20.44 -1.57 -14.68
C ALA A 36 19.61 -0.27 -14.72
N ALA A 37 20.27 0.89 -14.73
CA ALA A 37 19.61 2.19 -14.85
C ALA A 37 19.01 2.39 -16.25
N VAL A 38 19.65 1.84 -17.29
CA VAL A 38 19.15 1.86 -18.67
C VAL A 38 17.83 1.11 -18.79
N ASN A 39 17.71 -0.06 -18.16
CA ASN A 39 16.48 -0.87 -18.25
C ASN A 39 15.30 -0.15 -17.59
N SER A 40 15.47 0.41 -16.38
CA SER A 40 14.42 1.17 -15.69
C SER A 40 14.01 2.43 -16.46
N ALA A 41 14.98 3.16 -17.05
CA ALA A 41 14.68 4.33 -17.88
C ALA A 41 13.90 3.96 -19.15
N LYS A 42 14.20 2.79 -19.74
CA LYS A 42 13.49 2.28 -20.91
C LYS A 42 12.02 1.98 -20.58
N TYR A 43 11.74 1.30 -19.48
CA TYR A 43 10.35 1.04 -19.03
C TYR A 43 9.57 2.32 -18.80
N LEU A 44 10.14 3.28 -18.06
CA LEU A 44 9.50 4.58 -17.82
C LEU A 44 9.23 5.34 -19.13
N SER A 45 10.14 5.24 -20.10
CA SER A 45 9.95 5.89 -21.41
C SER A 45 8.86 5.22 -22.25
N GLU A 46 8.70 3.91 -22.16
CA GLU A 46 7.64 3.15 -22.84
C GLU A 46 6.26 3.46 -22.23
N ASP A 47 6.18 3.59 -20.90
CA ASP A 47 4.96 3.96 -20.20
C ASP A 47 4.50 5.40 -20.53
N ILE A 48 5.44 6.35 -20.59
CA ILE A 48 5.15 7.74 -20.98
C ILE A 48 4.71 7.81 -22.45
N ALA A 49 5.36 7.06 -23.35
CA ALA A 49 4.99 7.02 -24.77
C ALA A 49 3.58 6.41 -24.98
N ASN A 50 3.24 5.36 -24.21
CA ASN A 50 1.91 4.76 -24.26
C ASN A 50 0.82 5.70 -23.70
N ALA A 51 1.13 6.44 -22.62
CA ALA A 51 0.22 7.44 -22.05
C ALA A 51 -0.07 8.61 -23.00
N VAL A 52 0.91 9.01 -23.84
CA VAL A 52 0.74 10.10 -24.81
C VAL A 52 0.04 9.65 -26.10
N THR A 53 0.23 8.39 -26.52
CA THR A 53 -0.30 7.90 -27.80
C THR A 53 -1.65 7.16 -27.69
N GLY A 54 -2.11 6.89 -26.47
CA GLY A 54 -3.49 6.45 -26.20
C GLY A 54 -3.87 5.10 -26.83
N LYS A 55 -2.90 4.20 -27.04
CA LYS A 55 -3.14 2.84 -27.54
C LYS A 55 -2.89 1.82 -26.44
N ASN A 56 -3.95 1.12 -26.02
CA ASN A 56 -3.87 -0.11 -25.23
C ASN A 56 -4.17 -1.29 -26.17
N GLU A 57 -3.20 -2.18 -26.40
CA GLU A 57 -3.45 -3.56 -26.83
C GLU A 57 -2.41 -4.53 -26.24
N GLU A 58 -2.88 -5.75 -25.95
CA GLU A 58 -2.21 -6.90 -25.32
C GLU A 58 -1.12 -7.59 -26.16
N SER A 59 -0.24 -8.29 -25.43
CA SER A 59 0.30 -9.65 -25.71
C SER A 59 1.78 -9.83 -26.13
N SER A 60 2.52 -10.40 -25.19
CA SER A 60 3.36 -11.63 -25.20
C SER A 60 4.58 -11.87 -26.14
N LYS A 61 5.63 -12.37 -25.45
CA LYS A 61 6.57 -13.48 -25.72
C LYS A 61 7.87 -13.32 -26.56
N GLY A 62 8.97 -13.72 -25.91
CA GLY A 62 10.18 -14.32 -26.49
C GLY A 62 10.91 -15.18 -25.42
N GLU A 63 11.10 -16.47 -25.72
CA GLU A 63 11.64 -17.61 -24.92
C GLU A 63 13.17 -17.47 -24.66
N ASP A 64 13.88 -18.07 -23.68
CA ASP A 64 13.83 -19.37 -23.00
C ASP A 64 14.55 -19.31 -21.63
N SER A 65 13.91 -19.79 -20.55
CA SER A 65 14.47 -20.78 -19.61
C SER A 65 13.40 -21.15 -18.58
N LYS A 66 13.12 -22.44 -18.44
CA LYS A 66 12.07 -23.01 -17.60
C LYS A 66 12.24 -22.66 -16.11
N SER A 67 11.47 -21.67 -15.66
CA SER A 67 10.96 -21.53 -14.30
C SER A 67 9.45 -21.32 -14.42
N GLU A 68 8.66 -22.00 -13.61
CA GLU A 68 7.21 -21.81 -13.56
C GLU A 68 6.94 -20.34 -13.23
N GLU A 69 6.36 -19.60 -14.18
CA GLU A 69 5.93 -18.22 -13.98
C GLU A 69 4.69 -18.26 -13.07
N GLU A 70 4.90 -18.03 -11.78
CA GLU A 70 3.81 -17.64 -10.89
C GLU A 70 3.23 -16.31 -11.38
N LYS A 71 1.89 -16.28 -11.50
CA LYS A 71 1.15 -15.03 -11.64
C LYS A 71 1.57 -14.10 -10.49
N PRO A 72 1.71 -12.78 -10.73
CA PRO A 72 1.98 -11.84 -9.64
C PRO A 72 0.94 -12.06 -8.54
N ASP A 73 1.40 -12.29 -7.30
CA ASP A 73 0.57 -12.53 -6.13
C ASP A 73 -0.50 -11.41 -6.11
N PRO A 74 -1.80 -11.72 -6.25
CA PRO A 74 -2.80 -10.69 -6.44
C PRO A 74 -2.78 -9.77 -5.23
N ALA A 75 -2.60 -8.48 -5.48
CA ALA A 75 -2.66 -7.46 -4.44
C ALA A 75 -3.88 -7.72 -3.56
N PHE A 76 -3.72 -7.74 -2.25
CA PHE A 76 -4.84 -7.99 -1.33
C PHE A 76 -5.94 -6.95 -1.58
N ILE A 77 -7.04 -7.40 -2.16
CA ILE A 77 -8.28 -6.61 -2.23
C ILE A 77 -9.22 -7.21 -1.18
N PRO A 78 -9.49 -6.48 -0.08
CA PRO A 78 -10.35 -6.97 0.98
C PRO A 78 -11.76 -7.28 0.44
N ASP A 79 -12.42 -8.24 1.08
CA ASP A 79 -13.80 -8.66 0.80
C ASP A 79 -14.07 -9.22 -0.62
N THR A 80 -13.01 -9.60 -1.35
CA THR A 80 -13.16 -10.36 -2.61
C THR A 80 -13.28 -11.85 -2.36
N ASP A 81 -13.97 -12.56 -3.25
CA ASP A 81 -14.11 -14.02 -3.18
C ASP A 81 -12.75 -14.74 -3.18
N GLU A 82 -11.80 -14.22 -3.96
CA GLU A 82 -10.43 -14.73 -4.05
C GLU A 82 -9.67 -14.56 -2.72
N CYS A 83 -9.75 -13.37 -2.12
CA CYS A 83 -9.16 -13.11 -0.81
C CYS A 83 -9.76 -14.03 0.26
N ASN A 84 -11.08 -14.15 0.31
CA ASN A 84 -11.78 -15.00 1.28
C ASN A 84 -11.44 -16.49 1.09
N ALA A 85 -11.30 -16.96 -0.15
CA ALA A 85 -10.86 -18.32 -0.44
C ALA A 85 -9.44 -18.58 0.09
N ARG A 86 -8.50 -17.65 -0.13
CA ARG A 86 -7.14 -17.76 0.39
C ARG A 86 -7.08 -17.78 1.91
N LEU A 87 -7.81 -16.88 2.58
CA LEU A 87 -7.89 -16.86 4.04
C LEU A 87 -8.44 -18.17 4.60
N LYS A 88 -9.42 -18.78 3.91
CA LYS A 88 -10.00 -20.07 4.28
C LYS A 88 -9.00 -21.23 4.17
N GLU A 89 -8.15 -21.23 3.15
CA GLU A 89 -7.08 -22.23 2.99
C GLU A 89 -6.01 -22.10 4.09
N LEU A 90 -5.81 -20.89 4.62
CA LEU A 90 -4.84 -20.61 5.68
C LEU A 90 -5.35 -20.91 7.10
N GLU A 91 -6.66 -21.06 7.32
CA GLU A 91 -7.27 -21.11 8.66
C GLU A 91 -6.57 -22.07 9.64
N ASN A 92 -6.19 -23.27 9.16
CA ASN A 92 -5.57 -24.32 9.97
C ASN A 92 -4.09 -24.55 9.63
N THR A 93 -3.49 -23.65 8.88
CA THR A 93 -2.09 -23.71 8.46
C THR A 93 -1.20 -23.05 9.51
N TYR A 94 -0.07 -23.69 9.81
CA TYR A 94 0.92 -23.12 10.73
C TYR A 94 1.63 -21.94 10.09
N ILE A 95 1.81 -20.90 10.89
CA ILE A 95 2.42 -19.66 10.43
C ILE A 95 3.91 -19.66 10.74
N LEU A 96 4.69 -19.34 9.72
CA LEU A 96 6.14 -19.35 9.71
C LEU A 96 6.69 -17.93 9.59
N HIS A 97 7.99 -17.80 9.86
CA HIS A 97 8.69 -16.54 9.71
C HIS A 97 8.48 -15.92 8.33
N THR A 98 8.37 -14.59 8.29
CA THR A 98 8.10 -13.78 7.09
C THR A 98 6.72 -13.97 6.46
N ALA A 99 5.77 -14.57 7.18
CA ALA A 99 4.37 -14.52 6.82
C ALA A 99 3.90 -13.06 6.63
N VAL A 100 3.16 -12.82 5.55
CA VAL A 100 2.59 -11.51 5.24
C VAL A 100 1.39 -11.27 6.14
N ILE A 101 1.32 -10.07 6.71
CA ILE A 101 0.20 -9.59 7.49
C ILE A 101 -0.34 -8.28 6.93
N LEU A 102 -1.62 -8.06 7.14
CA LEU A 102 -2.35 -6.93 6.60
C LEU A 102 -3.13 -6.26 7.70
N CYS A 103 -3.27 -4.94 7.65
CA CYS A 103 -4.09 -4.18 8.58
C CYS A 103 -5.19 -3.45 7.82
N SER A 104 -6.44 -3.54 8.29
CA SER A 104 -7.58 -2.86 7.65
C SER A 104 -7.53 -1.33 7.65
N LYS A 105 -6.58 -0.73 8.40
CA LYS A 105 -6.36 0.73 8.47
C LYS A 105 -5.03 1.17 7.86
N ALA A 106 -4.29 0.25 7.25
CA ALA A 106 -3.03 0.54 6.60
C ALA A 106 -3.11 0.32 5.08
N ASP A 107 -2.19 0.95 4.36
CA ASP A 107 -2.13 0.88 2.89
C ASP A 107 -1.20 -0.24 2.40
N HIS A 108 -0.17 -0.55 3.18
CA HIS A 108 0.84 -1.53 2.81
C HIS A 108 0.74 -2.78 3.67
N GLU A 109 1.16 -3.88 3.07
CA GLU A 109 1.43 -5.11 3.79
C GLU A 109 2.64 -4.97 4.72
N SER A 110 2.70 -5.87 5.69
CA SER A 110 3.79 -5.99 6.63
C SER A 110 4.11 -7.47 6.84
N TYR A 111 5.09 -7.76 7.69
CA TYR A 111 5.58 -9.13 7.88
C TYR A 111 5.63 -9.50 9.35
N LEU A 112 5.30 -10.76 9.63
CA LEU A 112 5.54 -11.41 10.90
C LEU A 112 6.97 -11.92 10.99
N VAL A 113 7.70 -11.45 12.00
CA VAL A 113 9.10 -11.75 12.20
C VAL A 113 9.27 -12.47 13.53
N VAL A 114 10.11 -13.49 13.55
CA VAL A 114 10.59 -14.12 14.78
C VAL A 114 12.06 -13.72 14.93
N THR A 115 12.39 -13.06 16.03
CA THR A 115 13.74 -12.51 16.25
C THR A 115 14.75 -13.59 16.65
N LYS A 116 14.29 -14.56 17.43
CA LYS A 116 15.00 -15.77 17.81
C LYS A 116 14.02 -16.93 17.66
N GLY A 117 14.34 -17.91 16.81
CA GLY A 117 13.47 -19.06 16.62
C GLY A 117 13.19 -19.80 17.94
N HIS A 118 12.00 -20.37 18.03
CA HIS A 118 11.50 -21.05 19.22
C HIS A 118 12.02 -22.49 19.38
N GLY A 119 12.60 -23.05 18.31
CA GLY A 119 13.17 -24.42 18.28
C GLY A 119 12.51 -25.31 17.23
N GLU A 120 11.31 -24.95 16.80
CA GLU A 120 10.49 -25.68 15.85
C GLU A 120 10.59 -25.05 14.45
N PHE A 121 10.89 -25.89 13.46
CA PHE A 121 11.10 -25.48 12.09
C PHE A 121 10.26 -26.34 11.14
N ILE A 122 9.57 -25.69 10.22
CA ILE A 122 8.93 -26.36 9.07
C ILE A 122 9.77 -26.02 7.85
N GLN A 123 10.33 -27.06 7.21
CA GLN A 123 11.22 -26.91 6.06
C GLN A 123 12.41 -25.94 6.29
N GLY A 124 12.92 -25.90 7.53
CA GLY A 124 14.02 -25.01 7.91
C GLY A 124 13.63 -23.55 8.19
N ILE A 125 12.34 -23.21 8.10
CA ILE A 125 11.81 -21.90 8.47
C ILE A 125 11.20 -21.99 9.87
N PRO A 126 11.54 -21.08 10.81
CA PRO A 126 11.04 -21.15 12.17
C PRO A 126 9.53 -20.89 12.22
N GLN A 127 8.82 -21.71 12.99
CA GLN A 127 7.39 -21.62 13.22
C GLN A 127 7.08 -20.61 14.34
N LEU A 128 6.00 -19.83 14.19
CA LEU A 128 5.54 -18.86 15.19
C LEU A 128 4.59 -19.49 16.21
N ASN A 129 4.55 -18.86 17.38
CA ASN A 129 3.57 -19.15 18.43
C ASN A 129 2.73 -17.92 18.74
N VAL A 130 1.69 -18.10 19.56
CA VAL A 130 0.79 -17.00 19.92
C VAL A 130 1.48 -15.87 20.70
N GLY A 131 2.68 -16.06 21.24
CA GLY A 131 3.44 -14.98 21.89
C GLY A 131 4.11 -14.00 20.93
N ASP A 132 4.15 -14.29 19.63
CA ASP A 132 4.80 -13.45 18.62
C ASP A 132 3.91 -12.27 18.18
N CYS A 133 3.44 -11.45 19.13
CA CYS A 133 2.54 -10.31 18.89
C CYS A 133 3.17 -8.94 19.21
N VAL A 134 4.45 -8.88 19.61
CA VAL A 134 5.07 -7.65 20.08
C VAL A 134 5.21 -6.63 18.91
N PRO A 135 4.69 -5.41 19.03
CA PRO A 135 4.78 -4.40 17.98
C PRO A 135 6.23 -3.97 17.76
N ASN A 136 6.59 -3.69 16.50
CA ASN A 136 7.92 -3.33 16.02
C ASN A 136 9.02 -4.41 16.20
N VAL A 137 8.70 -5.52 16.88
CA VAL A 137 9.59 -6.67 17.08
C VAL A 137 9.12 -7.84 16.22
N ASN A 138 7.93 -8.38 16.54
CA ASN A 138 7.31 -9.46 15.77
C ASN A 138 6.41 -8.91 14.66
N ILE A 139 5.59 -7.91 14.99
CA ILE A 139 4.68 -7.26 14.05
C ILE A 139 5.39 -6.02 13.52
N ARG A 140 5.83 -6.06 12.26
CA ARG A 140 6.46 -4.89 11.62
C ARG A 140 5.41 -3.80 11.35
N ASN A 141 5.86 -2.56 11.26
CA ASN A 141 4.97 -1.45 10.91
C ASN A 141 4.42 -1.61 9.47
N PHE A 142 3.24 -1.06 9.24
CA PHE A 142 2.56 -1.13 7.93
C PHE A 142 2.83 0.11 7.06
N GLY A 143 3.91 0.86 7.34
CA GLY A 143 4.25 2.10 6.66
C GLY A 143 3.31 3.27 6.96
N ILE A 144 2.11 3.26 6.38
CA ILE A 144 1.14 4.36 6.40
C ILE A 144 -0.18 3.88 7.01
N CYS A 145 -0.75 4.69 7.92
CA CYS A 145 -2.03 4.43 8.57
C CYS A 145 -3.01 5.58 8.31
N ARG A 146 -4.29 5.24 8.11
CA ARG A 146 -5.40 6.19 7.86
C ARG A 146 -6.40 6.27 9.01
N SER A 147 -6.07 5.69 10.17
CA SER A 147 -6.99 5.71 11.30
C SER A 147 -7.02 7.10 11.97
N PRO A 148 -8.20 7.70 12.20
CA PRO A 148 -8.32 8.96 12.93
C PRO A 148 -7.83 8.88 14.39
N LYS A 149 -7.67 7.67 14.94
CA LYS A 149 -7.15 7.46 16.30
C LYS A 149 -5.61 7.51 16.37
N ASN A 150 -4.93 7.48 15.23
CA ASN A 150 -3.47 7.58 15.19
C ASN A 150 -3.05 9.03 15.44
N PRO A 151 -2.16 9.31 16.42
CA PRO A 151 -1.69 10.66 16.71
C PRO A 151 -1.04 11.35 15.50
N ASP A 152 -0.29 10.62 14.67
CA ASP A 152 0.37 11.19 13.47
C ASP A 152 -0.67 11.63 12.43
N VAL A 153 -1.81 10.93 12.34
CA VAL A 153 -2.93 11.30 11.45
C VAL A 153 -3.64 12.55 11.98
N GLN A 154 -3.83 12.65 13.29
CA GLN A 154 -4.45 13.82 13.94
C GLN A 154 -3.58 15.07 13.79
N GLU A 155 -2.27 14.93 13.93
CA GLU A 155 -1.32 16.03 13.74
C GLU A 155 -1.32 16.52 12.29
N ALA A 156 -1.31 15.61 11.32
CA ALA A 156 -1.42 15.95 9.90
C ALA A 156 -2.74 16.69 9.59
N ALA A 157 -3.86 16.20 10.14
CA ALA A 157 -5.17 16.84 9.97
C ALA A 157 -5.20 18.25 10.55
N LYS A 158 -4.63 18.43 11.75
CA LYS A 158 -4.53 19.74 12.40
C LYS A 158 -3.70 20.73 11.58
N GLU A 159 -2.57 20.28 11.04
CA GLU A 159 -1.71 21.14 10.22
C GLU A 159 -2.43 21.63 8.95
N ILE A 160 -3.23 20.77 8.33
CA ILE A 160 -4.06 21.12 7.16
C ILE A 160 -5.14 22.15 7.57
N LEU A 161 -5.81 21.95 8.71
CA LEU A 161 -6.81 22.90 9.21
C LEU A 161 -6.21 24.27 9.49
N ASP A 162 -5.03 24.32 10.10
CA ASP A 162 -4.36 25.60 10.39
C ASP A 162 -3.94 26.33 9.11
N LYS A 163 -3.52 25.60 8.06
CA LYS A 163 -3.23 26.17 6.73
C LYS A 163 -4.51 26.73 6.09
N VAL A 164 -5.59 25.96 6.09
CA VAL A 164 -6.89 26.38 5.53
C VAL A 164 -7.45 27.59 6.29
N LYS A 165 -7.37 27.63 7.62
CA LYS A 165 -7.82 28.78 8.42
C LYS A 165 -7.05 30.06 8.06
N LYS A 166 -5.71 29.98 7.98
CA LYS A 166 -4.86 31.13 7.61
C LYS A 166 -5.15 31.65 6.20
N GLU A 167 -5.40 30.76 5.24
CA GLU A 167 -5.76 31.16 3.86
C GLU A 167 -7.15 31.82 3.80
N ASN A 168 -8.07 31.42 4.68
CA ASN A 168 -9.40 32.02 4.79
C ASN A 168 -9.44 33.32 5.62
N GLU A 169 -8.39 33.64 6.38
CA GLU A 169 -8.27 34.88 7.17
C GLU A 169 -7.98 36.15 6.33
N GLY A 170 -8.24 36.10 5.02
CA GLY A 170 -8.44 37.27 4.16
C GLY A 170 -9.94 37.53 3.94
N GLY A 171 -10.59 38.20 4.89
CA GLY A 171 -12.06 38.39 4.99
C GLY A 171 -12.81 39.01 3.79
N PHE A 172 -12.16 39.24 2.65
CA PHE A 172 -12.79 39.66 1.40
C PHE A 172 -13.54 38.51 0.69
N ILE A 173 -13.03 37.29 0.72
CA ILE A 173 -13.59 36.15 -0.02
C ILE A 173 -14.81 35.56 0.69
N ASN A 174 -14.81 35.52 2.03
CA ASN A 174 -15.98 35.15 2.84
C ASN A 174 -17.15 36.13 2.67
N LYS A 175 -16.87 37.43 2.47
CA LYS A 175 -17.89 38.45 2.20
C LYS A 175 -18.51 38.30 0.80
N VAL A 176 -17.72 37.90 -0.20
CA VAL A 176 -18.20 37.66 -1.56
C VAL A 176 -18.93 36.32 -1.70
N LYS A 177 -18.51 35.26 -0.99
CA LYS A 177 -19.20 33.97 -0.95
C LYS A 177 -20.62 34.08 -0.37
N ASN A 178 -20.80 34.82 0.73
CA ASN A 178 -22.13 35.10 1.31
C ASN A 178 -23.04 35.95 0.41
N PHE A 179 -22.48 36.61 -0.61
CA PHE A 179 -23.24 37.47 -1.53
C PHE A 179 -23.55 36.80 -2.88
N PHE A 180 -22.69 35.90 -3.37
CA PHE A 180 -22.83 35.29 -4.71
C PHE A 180 -23.22 33.81 -4.75
N PHE A 181 -23.03 33.02 -3.70
CA PHE A 181 -23.38 31.59 -3.71
C PHE A 181 -24.42 31.28 -2.63
N LYS A 182 -25.70 31.47 -3.00
CA LYS A 182 -26.83 31.03 -2.18
C LYS A 182 -27.08 29.53 -2.42
N SER A 183 -26.12 28.69 -2.03
CA SER A 183 -26.21 27.23 -1.98
C SER A 183 -24.82 26.63 -1.70
N SER A 184 -24.50 26.30 -0.45
CA SER A 184 -23.36 25.44 -0.07
C SER A 184 -23.66 24.96 1.37
N GLY A 185 -23.79 23.68 1.68
CA GLY A 185 -22.79 22.65 1.43
C GLY A 185 -21.73 22.81 2.52
N ASP A 186 -21.93 22.14 3.66
CA ASP A 186 -21.12 22.21 4.89
C ASP A 186 -19.62 22.19 4.56
N VAL A 187 -18.90 23.25 4.95
CA VAL A 187 -17.45 23.18 5.08
C VAL A 187 -17.18 22.32 6.30
N CYS A 188 -16.32 21.32 6.16
CA CYS A 188 -16.00 20.37 7.21
C CYS A 188 -15.24 21.10 8.34
N ASP A 189 -15.97 21.65 9.31
CA ASP A 189 -15.39 22.45 10.40
C ASP A 189 -14.83 21.60 11.56
N SER A 190 -14.97 20.27 11.51
CA SER A 190 -14.54 19.38 12.59
C SER A 190 -13.25 18.61 12.29
N GLU A 191 -12.33 18.61 13.25
CA GLU A 191 -11.05 17.90 13.21
C GLU A 191 -11.21 16.40 12.93
N GLU A 192 -12.28 15.78 13.44
CA GLU A 192 -12.59 14.36 13.24
C GLU A 192 -12.94 14.02 11.79
N SER A 193 -13.68 14.90 11.10
CA SER A 193 -14.06 14.69 9.69
C SER A 193 -12.88 14.84 8.74
N LEU A 194 -11.88 15.65 9.12
CA LEU A 194 -10.68 15.86 8.33
C LEU A 194 -9.65 14.74 8.56
N ALA A 195 -9.53 14.27 9.80
CA ALA A 195 -8.67 13.14 10.15
C ALA A 195 -9.04 11.87 9.37
N ALA A 196 -10.32 11.69 9.03
CA ALA A 196 -10.77 10.58 8.17
C ALA A 196 -10.18 10.59 6.75
N ASN A 197 -9.69 11.74 6.28
CA ASN A 197 -9.08 11.89 4.95
C ASN A 197 -7.56 12.04 5.00
N CYS A 198 -6.96 12.01 6.18
CA CYS A 198 -5.52 12.15 6.37
C CYS A 198 -4.83 10.79 6.51
N ALA A 199 -3.51 10.79 6.31
CA ALA A 199 -2.67 9.62 6.50
C ALA A 199 -1.42 10.03 7.28
N GLY A 200 -0.94 9.12 8.12
CA GLY A 200 0.21 9.33 8.99
C GLY A 200 1.09 8.09 9.05
N LYS A 201 2.25 8.21 9.69
CA LYS A 201 3.14 7.06 9.88
C LYS A 201 2.44 6.00 10.74
N CYS A 202 2.63 4.73 10.39
CA CYS A 202 2.09 3.62 11.17
C CYS A 202 3.06 3.24 12.31
N ASP A 203 2.54 3.23 13.54
CA ASP A 203 3.19 2.60 14.70
C ASP A 203 2.19 1.67 15.43
N PRO A 204 2.17 0.35 15.13
CA PRO A 204 1.11 -0.54 15.56
C PRO A 204 1.01 -0.62 17.09
N GLN A 205 -0.21 -0.47 17.62
CA GLN A 205 -0.48 -0.57 19.05
C GLN A 205 -1.22 -1.87 19.33
N ILE A 206 -0.57 -2.80 20.04
CA ILE A 206 -1.14 -4.10 20.40
C ILE A 206 -1.24 -4.16 21.93
N PHE A 207 -2.43 -4.43 22.45
CA PHE A 207 -2.71 -4.44 23.89
C PHE A 207 -2.91 -5.84 24.47
N VAL A 208 -2.63 -6.88 23.68
CA VAL A 208 -2.71 -8.28 24.10
C VAL A 208 -1.31 -8.89 24.10
N ASP A 209 -1.06 -9.77 25.07
CA ASP A 209 0.23 -10.46 25.21
C ASP A 209 0.31 -11.71 24.33
N GLU A 210 -0.81 -12.19 23.79
CA GLU A 210 -0.89 -13.37 22.94
C GLU A 210 -1.94 -13.21 21.82
N TRP A 211 -1.68 -13.83 20.67
CA TRP A 211 -2.65 -14.01 19.59
C TRP A 211 -3.81 -14.89 20.07
N PRO A 212 -5.07 -14.47 19.87
CA PRO A 212 -6.22 -15.31 20.18
C PRO A 212 -6.31 -16.50 19.22
N ASP A 213 -7.01 -17.55 19.66
CA ASP A 213 -7.40 -18.72 18.86
C ASP A 213 -6.24 -19.56 18.27
N GLY A 214 -5.09 -19.56 18.95
CA GLY A 214 -3.97 -20.45 18.63
C GLY A 214 -4.31 -21.94 18.82
N LYS A 215 -3.42 -22.82 18.35
CA LYS A 215 -3.62 -24.27 18.47
C LYS A 215 -3.10 -24.78 19.82
N GLU A 216 -3.99 -25.00 20.77
CA GLU A 216 -3.64 -25.45 22.13
C GLU A 216 -2.98 -26.84 22.18
N ASP A 217 -3.32 -27.72 21.25
CA ASP A 217 -2.75 -29.08 21.17
C ASP A 217 -1.28 -29.12 20.73
N VAL A 218 -0.74 -28.01 20.22
CA VAL A 218 0.62 -27.93 19.69
C VAL A 218 1.33 -26.75 20.33
N LEU A 219 2.29 -27.07 21.19
CA LEU A 219 3.06 -26.08 21.95
C LEU A 219 4.44 -25.87 21.34
N ILE A 220 4.84 -24.60 21.22
CA ILE A 220 6.10 -24.10 20.68
C ILE A 220 6.64 -23.12 21.71
N ASP A 221 7.79 -23.43 22.31
CA ASP A 221 8.32 -22.73 23.49
C ASP A 221 7.27 -22.59 24.62
N GLY A 222 6.49 -23.66 24.84
CA GLY A 222 5.46 -23.71 25.88
C GLY A 222 4.17 -22.93 25.60
N LYS A 223 4.06 -22.25 24.45
CA LYS A 223 2.86 -21.50 24.03
C LYS A 223 2.15 -22.18 22.83
N PRO A 224 0.83 -22.02 22.67
CA PRO A 224 0.10 -22.52 21.51
C PRO A 224 0.70 -22.06 20.17
N ALA A 225 0.67 -22.94 19.16
CA ALA A 225 1.13 -22.62 17.82
C ALA A 225 0.22 -21.60 17.13
N LEU A 226 0.82 -20.66 16.40
CA LEU A 226 0.08 -19.66 15.63
C LEU A 226 -0.51 -20.28 14.36
N LEU A 227 -1.78 -20.00 14.09
CA LEU A 227 -2.51 -20.47 12.90
C LEU A 227 -2.96 -19.29 12.04
N GLY A 228 -3.21 -19.53 10.75
CA GLY A 228 -3.63 -18.46 9.82
C GLY A 228 -4.99 -17.83 10.13
N LYS A 229 -5.87 -18.53 10.87
CA LYS A 229 -7.13 -17.94 11.35
C LYS A 229 -6.96 -16.90 12.46
N CYS A 230 -5.81 -16.87 13.13
CA CYS A 230 -5.58 -15.96 14.25
C CYS A 230 -5.59 -14.51 13.75
N LYS A 231 -6.23 -13.63 14.53
CA LYS A 231 -6.36 -12.20 14.21
C LYS A 231 -5.95 -11.34 15.40
N LEU A 232 -5.46 -10.14 15.15
CA LEU A 232 -5.20 -9.15 16.19
C LEU A 232 -5.97 -7.87 15.99
N SER A 233 -6.36 -7.25 17.10
CA SER A 233 -6.95 -5.91 17.11
C SER A 233 -5.86 -4.89 17.45
N CYS A 234 -5.66 -3.93 16.55
CA CYS A 234 -4.80 -2.77 16.74
C CYS A 234 -5.56 -1.66 17.49
N GLY A 235 -4.87 -0.93 18.37
CA GLY A 235 -5.42 0.21 19.12
C GLY A 235 -5.93 1.36 18.25
N TYR A 236 -5.56 1.39 16.97
CA TYR A 236 -6.07 2.33 15.97
C TYR A 236 -7.31 1.79 15.23
N ASP A 237 -8.10 0.90 15.84
CA ASP A 237 -9.27 0.23 15.24
C ASP A 237 -8.97 -0.53 13.93
N GLY A 238 -7.73 -1.03 13.81
CA GLY A 238 -7.34 -1.92 12.72
C GLY A 238 -7.51 -3.37 13.11
N GLU A 239 -7.99 -4.19 12.19
CA GLU A 239 -7.89 -5.65 12.30
C GLU A 239 -6.64 -6.09 11.53
N ILE A 240 -5.77 -6.86 12.18
CA ILE A 240 -4.58 -7.45 11.59
C ILE A 240 -4.88 -8.91 11.26
N THR A 241 -4.73 -9.25 9.98
CA THR A 241 -4.96 -10.60 9.44
C THR A 241 -3.68 -11.17 8.85
N ILE A 242 -3.54 -12.49 8.91
CA ILE A 242 -2.42 -13.23 8.32
C ILE A 242 -2.82 -13.65 6.91
N PHE A 243 -2.02 -13.27 5.92
CA PHE A 243 -2.36 -13.44 4.50
C PHE A 243 -1.53 -14.52 3.78
N THR A 244 -0.36 -14.87 4.32
CA THR A 244 0.43 -16.01 3.85
C THR A 244 0.92 -16.86 5.02
N SER A 245 1.26 -18.11 4.75
CA SER A 245 1.84 -19.00 5.77
C SER A 245 3.30 -18.67 6.09
N GLY A 246 3.99 -17.88 5.25
CA GLY A 246 5.43 -17.68 5.32
C GLY A 246 6.26 -18.86 4.78
N GLN A 247 5.59 -19.92 4.31
CA GLN A 247 6.24 -20.97 3.55
C GLN A 247 6.59 -20.46 2.15
N ARG A 248 7.75 -20.86 1.62
CA ARG A 248 8.11 -20.57 0.23
C ARG A 248 7.46 -21.64 -0.64
N ASP A 249 6.78 -21.20 -1.70
CA ASP A 249 6.26 -22.08 -2.73
C ASP A 249 7.39 -22.75 -3.55
#